data_AF-A0A8T7AHM6-F1
#
_entry.id   AF-A0A8T7AHM6-F1
#
_cell.length_a   1.000
_cell.length_b   1.000
_cell.length_c   1.000
_cell.angle_alpha   90.00
_cell.angle_beta   90.00
_cell.angle_gamma   90.00
#
_symmetry.space_group_name_H-M   'P 1'
#
loop_
_entity.id
_entity.type
_entity.pdbx_description
1 polymer ?
#
loop_
_entity_poly.entity_id
_entity_poly.type
_entity_poly.pdbx_seq_one_letter_code
_entity_poly.pdbx_strand_id
1 'polypeptide(L)'
;MKIPQHKSPSTLHGVVLVASGAIGAGMFSLPIVSAGMWFGWSVAGLCLVWLVNLTATLLLLESNLLYHRGASFDTVVGGSLGGLWKSINNLAIVFVMYILLYAYFSASGSIAGQTLSSTGVTELPVSQNLLGVVFGMVIALLVWSGASAVSRICSVLLIAMLITFLLSTSGLLLHLQLGNLLTQSNSSLSLLPYSFAALPYFVTAFACSGLVPSLVKYYGHEPARIRHCLLYG
;
A
#
# COMPACT_ATOMS: atom_id res chain seq x y z
N MET A 1 5.54 -10.78 -42.14
CA MET A 1 5.90 -11.02 -40.73
C MET A 1 4.83 -10.37 -39.87
N LYS A 2 3.85 -11.13 -39.38
CA LYS A 2 2.74 -10.60 -38.56
C LYS A 2 3.29 -10.35 -37.16
N ILE A 3 3.39 -9.08 -36.78
CA ILE A 3 3.71 -8.65 -35.42
C ILE A 3 2.56 -9.17 -34.53
N PRO A 4 2.82 -9.92 -33.45
CA PRO A 4 1.76 -10.41 -32.58
C PRO A 4 1.02 -9.20 -31.99
N GLN A 5 -0.28 -9.11 -32.26
CA GLN A 5 -1.16 -8.12 -31.65
C GLN A 5 -1.30 -8.48 -30.17
N HIS A 6 -0.48 -7.85 -29.31
CA HIS A 6 -0.67 -7.92 -27.87
C HIS A 6 -1.99 -7.19 -27.56
N LYS A 7 -3.08 -7.96 -27.40
CA LYS A 7 -4.42 -7.47 -27.06
C LYS A 7 -4.27 -6.50 -25.89
N SER A 8 -4.58 -5.22 -26.10
CA SER A 8 -4.44 -4.20 -25.07
C SER A 8 -5.28 -4.63 -23.86
N PRO A 9 -4.66 -4.76 -22.67
CA PRO A 9 -5.35 -5.30 -21.51
C PRO A 9 -6.59 -4.46 -21.17
N SER A 10 -7.64 -5.11 -20.67
CA SER A 10 -8.88 -4.45 -20.28
C SER A 10 -8.61 -3.41 -19.18
N THR A 11 -9.35 -2.30 -19.16
CA THR A 11 -9.33 -1.30 -18.07
C THR A 11 -9.56 -1.94 -16.70
N LEU A 12 -10.36 -3.01 -16.64
CA LEU A 12 -10.60 -3.79 -15.43
C LEU A 12 -9.32 -4.38 -14.82
N HIS A 13 -8.38 -4.90 -15.64
CA HIS A 13 -7.12 -5.41 -15.11
C HIS A 13 -6.26 -4.29 -14.52
N GLY A 14 -6.34 -3.08 -15.07
CA GLY A 14 -5.61 -1.90 -14.61
C GLY A 14 -6.19 -1.37 -13.31
N VAL A 15 -7.51 -1.29 -13.21
CA VAL A 15 -8.24 -0.97 -11.98
C VAL A 15 -7.90 -1.98 -10.89
N VAL A 16 -7.98 -3.29 -11.17
CA VAL A 16 -7.63 -4.33 -10.20
C VAL A 16 -6.16 -4.23 -9.78
N LEU A 17 -5.25 -3.91 -10.69
CA LEU A 17 -3.83 -3.73 -10.37
C LEU A 17 -3.61 -2.53 -9.45
N VAL A 18 -4.22 -1.37 -9.76
CA VAL A 18 -4.15 -0.16 -8.93
C VAL A 18 -4.78 -0.42 -7.56
N ALA A 19 -6.00 -0.95 -7.53
CA ALA A 19 -6.71 -1.28 -6.31
C ALA A 19 -5.93 -2.29 -5.46
N SER A 20 -5.32 -3.32 -6.06
CA SER A 20 -4.52 -4.31 -5.32
C SER A 20 -3.25 -3.73 -4.71
N GLY A 21 -2.65 -2.71 -5.34
CA GLY A 21 -1.48 -2.04 -4.80
C GLY A 21 -1.83 -0.93 -3.80
N ALA A 22 -3.05 -0.37 -3.89
CA ALA A 22 -3.60 0.58 -2.92
C ALA A 22 -4.06 -0.13 -1.64
N ILE A 23 -4.73 -1.28 -1.78
CA ILE A 23 -5.19 -2.11 -0.65
C ILE A 23 -4.00 -2.91 -0.10
N GLY A 24 -3.12 -2.24 0.63
CA GLY A 24 -1.95 -2.84 1.30
C GLY A 24 -2.12 -2.97 2.82
N ALA A 25 -1.06 -3.41 3.50
CA ALA A 25 -1.03 -3.52 4.98
C ALA A 25 -1.42 -2.21 5.69
N GLY A 26 -1.05 -1.07 5.12
CA GLY A 26 -1.41 0.26 5.63
C GLY A 26 -2.93 0.48 5.69
N MET A 27 -3.67 0.02 4.67
CA MET A 27 -5.12 0.17 4.60
C MET A 27 -5.84 -0.68 5.67
N PHE A 28 -5.33 -1.87 5.99
CA PHE A 28 -5.90 -2.73 7.05
C PHE A 28 -5.72 -2.20 8.46
N SER A 29 -4.68 -1.43 8.67
CA SER A 29 -4.41 -0.76 9.95
C SER A 29 -5.16 0.56 10.13
N LEU A 30 -5.81 1.08 9.07
CA LEU A 30 -6.59 2.33 9.17
C LEU A 30 -7.68 2.26 10.26
N PRO A 31 -8.50 1.20 10.38
CA PRO A 31 -9.52 1.12 11.43
C PRO A 31 -8.90 1.21 12.83
N ILE A 32 -7.75 0.58 13.06
CA ILE A 32 -7.05 0.56 14.36
C ILE A 32 -6.50 1.96 14.71
N VAL A 33 -5.85 2.62 13.76
CA VAL A 33 -5.29 3.97 13.97
C VAL A 33 -6.40 5.02 14.08
N SER A 34 -7.48 4.87 13.30
CA SER A 34 -8.63 5.77 13.30
C SER A 34 -9.55 5.62 14.51
N ALA A 35 -9.44 4.51 15.27
CA ALA A 35 -10.21 4.31 16.50
C ALA A 35 -9.88 5.35 17.59
N GLY A 36 -8.69 5.96 17.54
CA GLY A 36 -8.31 7.07 18.43
C GLY A 36 -8.84 8.44 18.01
N MET A 37 -9.47 8.55 16.84
CA MET A 37 -10.00 9.80 16.27
C MET A 37 -11.52 9.78 16.25
N TRP A 38 -12.17 10.94 16.35
CA TRP A 38 -13.62 11.04 16.20
C TRP A 38 -14.03 10.62 14.79
N PHE A 39 -15.09 9.80 14.67
CA PHE A 39 -15.49 9.16 13.41
C PHE A 39 -15.58 10.16 12.23
N GLY A 40 -16.21 11.32 12.44
CA GLY A 40 -16.34 12.34 11.38
C GLY A 40 -15.00 12.95 10.95
N TRP A 41 -14.05 13.14 11.88
CA TRP A 41 -12.71 13.63 11.55
C TRP A 41 -11.87 12.60 10.80
N SER A 42 -11.99 11.32 11.15
CA SER A 42 -11.36 10.22 10.43
C SER A 42 -11.86 10.15 8.98
N VAL A 43 -13.17 10.23 8.76
CA VAL A 43 -13.75 10.21 7.40
C VAL A 43 -13.32 11.44 6.59
N ALA A 44 -13.35 12.64 7.19
CA ALA A 44 -12.90 13.86 6.51
C ALA A 44 -11.40 13.81 6.16
N GLY A 45 -10.56 13.32 7.08
CA GLY A 45 -9.12 13.15 6.86
C GLY A 45 -8.81 12.14 5.76
N LEU A 46 -9.49 10.99 5.75
CA LEU A 46 -9.37 9.98 4.69
C LEU A 46 -9.75 10.56 3.32
N CYS A 47 -10.86 11.32 3.24
CA CYS A 47 -11.30 11.96 1.99
C CYS A 47 -10.30 13.00 1.49
N LEU A 48 -9.77 13.84 2.39
CA LEU A 48 -8.76 14.85 2.04
C LEU A 48 -7.49 14.20 1.52
N VAL A 49 -6.97 13.20 2.23
CA VAL A 49 -5.75 12.49 1.82
C VAL A 49 -5.95 11.75 0.50
N TRP A 50 -7.10 11.12 0.31
CA TRP A 50 -7.47 10.49 -0.96
C TRP A 50 -7.42 11.50 -2.13
N LEU A 51 -8.01 12.69 -1.97
CA LEU A 51 -7.96 13.75 -2.99
C LEU A 51 -6.55 14.27 -3.27
N VAL A 52 -5.75 14.49 -2.22
CA VAL A 52 -4.35 14.95 -2.38
C VAL A 52 -3.52 13.89 -3.09
N ASN A 53 -3.67 12.63 -2.71
CA ASN A 53 -2.93 11.54 -3.32
C ASN A 53 -3.39 11.26 -4.77
N LEU A 54 -4.68 11.39 -5.06
CA LEU A 54 -5.22 11.32 -6.42
C LEU A 54 -4.62 12.42 -7.31
N THR A 55 -4.61 13.66 -6.83
CA THR A 55 -4.03 14.79 -7.58
C THR A 55 -2.53 14.62 -7.78
N ALA A 56 -1.78 14.22 -6.75
CA ALA A 56 -0.35 13.91 -6.88
C ALA A 56 -0.06 12.80 -7.91
N THR A 57 -0.89 11.75 -7.92
CA THR A 57 -0.76 10.63 -8.86
C THR A 57 -1.08 11.05 -10.29
N LEU A 58 -2.06 11.93 -10.50
CA LEU A 58 -2.38 12.50 -11.81
C LEU A 58 -1.27 13.43 -12.33
N LEU A 59 -0.67 14.25 -11.45
CA LEU A 59 0.48 15.10 -11.82
C LEU A 59 1.72 14.27 -12.17
N LEU A 60 1.97 13.17 -11.43
CA LEU A 60 3.02 12.22 -11.77
C LEU A 60 2.74 11.48 -13.07
N LEU A 61 1.48 11.19 -13.39
CA LEU A 61 1.11 10.60 -14.67
C LEU A 61 1.40 11.59 -15.82
N GLU A 62 1.01 12.85 -15.67
CA GLU A 62 1.25 13.91 -16.67
C GLU A 62 2.75 14.12 -16.91
N SER A 63 3.57 14.15 -15.84
CA SER A 63 5.02 14.27 -15.99
C SER A 63 5.67 13.01 -16.61
N ASN A 64 5.18 11.81 -16.29
CA ASN A 64 5.63 10.57 -16.93
C ASN A 64 5.25 10.50 -18.41
N LEU A 65 4.12 11.08 -18.81
CA LEU A 65 3.67 11.13 -20.21
C LEU A 65 4.51 12.09 -21.07
N LEU A 66 5.14 13.10 -20.46
CA LEU A 66 6.09 13.99 -21.15
C LEU A 66 7.44 13.31 -21.47
N TYR A 67 7.77 12.17 -20.84
CA TYR A 67 9.01 11.42 -21.10
C TYR A 67 8.76 10.20 -22.02
N HIS A 68 9.67 9.96 -22.97
CA HIS A 68 9.58 8.85 -23.93
C HIS A 68 9.69 7.46 -23.27
N ARG A 69 8.90 6.50 -23.79
CA ARG A 69 8.78 5.08 -23.41
C ARG A 69 10.02 4.45 -22.77
N GLY A 70 9.84 3.92 -21.55
CA GLY A 70 10.73 2.90 -20.96
C GLY A 70 11.74 3.40 -19.92
N ALA A 71 11.72 4.67 -19.57
CA ALA A 71 12.56 5.21 -18.51
C ALA A 71 12.05 4.78 -17.12
N SER A 72 12.82 3.96 -16.40
CA SER A 72 12.62 3.80 -14.94
C SER A 72 12.88 5.16 -14.25
N PHE A 73 12.38 5.37 -13.03
CA PHE A 73 12.59 6.60 -12.23
C PHE A 73 14.03 7.14 -12.31
N ASP A 74 15.01 6.24 -12.35
CA ASP A 74 16.44 6.49 -12.49
C ASP A 74 16.85 7.28 -13.77
N THR A 75 16.12 7.06 -14.88
CA THR A 75 16.31 7.75 -16.18
C THR A 75 15.52 9.06 -16.27
N VAL A 76 14.33 9.15 -15.66
CA VAL A 76 13.53 10.39 -15.62
C VAL A 76 14.21 11.45 -14.74
N VAL A 77 14.70 11.04 -13.56
CA VAL A 77 15.46 11.94 -12.66
C VAL A 77 16.84 12.28 -13.25
N GLY A 78 17.50 11.31 -13.87
CA GLY A 78 18.78 11.52 -14.55
C GLY A 78 18.71 12.50 -15.73
N GLY A 79 17.59 12.49 -16.47
CA GLY A 79 17.35 13.41 -17.59
C GLY A 79 16.92 14.82 -17.17
N SER A 80 16.20 14.97 -16.05
CA SER A 80 15.61 16.26 -15.67
C SER A 80 16.43 17.09 -14.68
N LEU A 81 17.20 16.45 -13.78
CA LEU A 81 17.83 17.15 -12.64
C LEU A 81 19.36 17.00 -12.60
N GLY A 82 19.97 16.11 -13.39
CA GLY A 82 21.43 15.89 -13.41
C GLY A 82 21.94 14.82 -12.43
N GLY A 83 23.23 14.48 -12.53
CA GLY A 83 23.82 13.30 -11.87
C GLY A 83 23.81 13.31 -10.33
N LEU A 84 23.92 14.49 -9.71
CA LEU A 84 23.91 14.62 -8.24
C LEU A 84 22.54 14.30 -7.64
N TRP A 85 21.48 14.84 -8.25
CA TRP A 85 20.10 14.64 -7.81
C TRP A 85 19.59 13.21 -8.07
N LYS A 86 20.10 12.56 -9.12
CA LYS A 86 19.89 11.13 -9.35
C LYS A 86 20.42 10.28 -8.19
N SER A 87 21.61 10.58 -7.68
CA SER A 87 22.20 9.85 -6.55
C SER A 87 21.38 10.02 -5.26
N ILE A 88 20.98 11.24 -4.93
CA ILE A 88 20.14 11.54 -3.76
C ILE A 88 18.79 10.83 -3.86
N ASN A 89 18.16 10.87 -5.04
CA ASN A 89 16.88 10.19 -5.27
C ASN A 89 17.01 8.67 -5.15
N ASN A 90 18.04 8.06 -5.74
CA ASN A 90 18.24 6.61 -5.63
C ASN A 90 18.52 6.19 -4.18
N LEU A 91 19.32 6.96 -3.44
CA LEU A 91 19.56 6.73 -2.02
C LEU A 91 18.26 6.84 -1.21
N ALA A 92 17.42 7.83 -1.50
CA ALA A 92 16.11 7.99 -0.86
C ALA A 92 15.19 6.80 -1.14
N ILE A 93 15.13 6.31 -2.38
CA ILE A 93 14.34 5.12 -2.75
C ILE A 93 14.83 3.89 -2.00
N VAL A 94 16.14 3.65 -1.96
CA VAL A 94 16.73 2.52 -1.22
C VAL A 94 16.42 2.62 0.27
N PHE A 95 16.57 3.81 0.85
CA PHE A 95 16.25 4.06 2.26
C PHE A 95 14.78 3.79 2.60
N VAL A 96 13.85 4.30 1.78
CA VAL A 96 12.41 4.06 1.95
C VAL A 96 12.09 2.58 1.80
N MET A 97 12.60 1.91 0.76
CA MET A 97 12.39 0.46 0.57
C MET A 97 12.94 -0.36 1.76
N TYR A 98 14.08 0.04 2.32
CA TYR A 98 14.66 -0.61 3.48
C TYR A 98 13.76 -0.47 4.73
N ILE A 99 13.28 0.74 5.02
CA ILE A 99 12.37 0.98 6.16
C ILE A 99 11.06 0.22 5.99
N LEU A 100 10.50 0.19 4.77
CA LEU A 100 9.30 -0.59 4.49
C LEU A 100 9.53 -2.07 4.75
N LEU A 101 10.62 -2.64 4.23
CA LEU A 101 10.94 -4.05 4.43
C LEU A 101 11.10 -4.39 5.93
N TYR A 102 11.79 -3.52 6.67
CA TYR A 102 11.94 -3.66 8.12
C TYR A 102 10.60 -3.62 8.85
N ALA A 103 9.73 -2.66 8.50
CA ALA A 103 8.39 -2.56 9.08
C ALA A 103 7.57 -3.83 8.82
N TYR A 104 7.63 -4.39 7.61
CA TYR A 104 6.95 -5.65 7.27
C TYR A 104 7.47 -6.84 8.08
N PHE A 105 8.79 -6.99 8.23
CA PHE A 105 9.37 -8.10 9.02
C PHE A 105 9.08 -7.94 10.51
N SER A 106 9.15 -6.72 11.04
CA SER A 106 8.82 -6.42 12.44
C SER A 106 7.34 -6.70 12.76
N ALA A 107 6.44 -6.24 11.88
CA ALA A 107 5.00 -6.49 12.02
C ALA A 107 4.67 -7.99 11.92
N SER A 108 5.25 -8.69 10.94
CA SER A 108 5.05 -10.14 10.77
C SER A 108 5.56 -10.93 11.97
N GLY A 109 6.71 -10.55 12.53
CA GLY A 109 7.23 -11.15 13.76
C GLY A 109 6.32 -10.93 14.97
N SER A 110 5.69 -9.75 15.09
CA SER A 110 4.70 -9.48 16.15
C SER A 110 3.47 -10.38 16.03
N ILE A 111 2.91 -10.52 14.83
CA ILE A 111 1.72 -11.35 14.57
C ILE A 111 2.04 -12.83 14.80
N ALA A 112 3.20 -13.30 14.33
CA ALA A 112 3.66 -14.66 14.57
C ALA A 112 3.82 -14.93 16.08
N GLY A 113 4.39 -13.99 16.84
CA GLY A 113 4.53 -14.09 18.29
C GLY A 113 3.18 -14.17 19.00
N GLN A 114 2.24 -13.29 18.66
CA GLN A 114 0.88 -13.30 19.24
C GLN A 114 0.14 -14.62 18.94
N THR A 115 0.29 -15.16 17.73
CA THR A 115 -0.33 -16.43 17.33
C THR A 115 0.28 -17.63 18.05
N LEU A 116 1.60 -17.60 18.30
CA LEU A 116 2.28 -18.67 19.01
C LEU A 116 1.94 -18.66 20.51
N SER A 117 1.84 -17.46 21.11
CA SER A 117 1.39 -17.29 22.49
C SER A 117 -0.08 -17.71 22.68
N SER A 118 -0.95 -17.48 21.70
CA SER A 118 -2.37 -17.85 21.80
C SER A 118 -2.64 -19.35 21.59
N THR A 119 -1.72 -20.07 20.94
CA THR A 119 -1.82 -21.51 20.68
C THR A 119 -1.19 -22.39 21.77
N GLY A 120 -0.53 -21.80 22.77
CA GLY A 120 -0.01 -22.50 23.96
C GLY A 120 1.18 -23.42 23.69
N VAL A 121 1.82 -23.34 22.53
CA VAL A 121 2.85 -24.31 22.08
C VAL A 121 4.23 -24.04 22.71
N THR A 122 4.49 -22.85 23.26
CA THR A 122 5.75 -22.55 23.97
C THR A 122 5.56 -21.52 25.08
N GLU A 123 5.82 -21.91 26.34
CA GLU A 123 5.95 -20.98 27.49
C GLU A 123 7.27 -20.18 27.49
N LEU A 124 8.14 -20.40 26.50
CA LEU A 124 9.33 -19.57 26.34
C LEU A 124 8.96 -18.27 25.62
N PRO A 125 9.36 -17.10 26.14
CA PRO A 125 9.22 -15.82 25.45
C PRO A 125 10.17 -15.83 24.25
N VAL A 126 9.74 -16.39 23.13
CA VAL A 126 10.49 -16.31 21.88
C VAL A 126 10.57 -14.84 21.51
N SER A 127 11.79 -14.32 21.39
CA SER A 127 11.99 -12.91 21.10
C SER A 127 11.38 -12.58 19.73
N GLN A 128 10.58 -11.51 19.67
CA GLN A 128 9.94 -11.03 18.44
C GLN A 128 10.96 -10.85 17.30
N ASN A 129 12.18 -10.47 17.64
CA ASN A 129 13.29 -10.32 16.69
C ASN A 129 13.66 -11.65 16.02
N LEU A 130 13.70 -12.75 16.77
CA LEU A 130 14.01 -14.08 16.20
C LEU A 130 12.90 -14.54 15.26
N LEU A 131 11.64 -14.35 15.65
CA LEU A 131 10.49 -14.68 14.80
C LEU A 131 10.47 -13.86 13.51
N GLY A 132 10.80 -12.57 13.58
CA GLY A 132 10.96 -11.71 12.40
C GLY A 132 12.07 -12.19 11.46
N VAL A 133 13.23 -12.61 12.01
CA VAL A 133 14.35 -13.15 11.20
C VAL A 133 13.98 -14.47 10.53
N VAL A 134 13.34 -15.39 11.27
CA VAL A 134 12.88 -16.67 10.72
C VAL A 134 11.85 -16.43 9.60
N PHE A 135 10.88 -15.54 9.83
CA PHE A 135 9.90 -15.17 8.81
C PHE A 135 10.57 -14.56 7.57
N GLY A 136 11.52 -13.66 7.76
CA GLY A 136 12.30 -13.07 6.66
C GLY A 136 13.09 -14.10 5.87
N MET A 137 13.68 -15.10 6.54
CA MET A 137 14.40 -16.20 5.90
C MET A 137 13.47 -17.06 5.03
N VAL A 138 12.27 -17.36 5.52
CA VAL A 138 11.24 -18.09 4.75
C VAL A 138 10.86 -17.32 3.49
N ILE A 139 10.59 -16.01 3.61
CA ILE A 139 10.27 -15.16 2.45
C ILE A 139 11.46 -15.09 1.47
N ALA A 140 12.69 -14.97 1.97
CA ALA A 140 13.89 -14.96 1.13
C ALA A 140 14.05 -16.25 0.32
N LEU A 141 13.81 -17.42 0.94
CA LEU A 141 13.81 -18.71 0.25
C LEU A 141 12.68 -18.82 -0.78
N LEU A 142 11.50 -18.31 -0.45
CA LEU A 142 10.36 -18.28 -1.37
C LEU A 142 10.66 -17.42 -2.60
N VAL A 143 11.28 -16.26 -2.40
CA VAL A 143 11.73 -15.40 -3.51
C VAL A 143 12.85 -16.05 -4.32
N TRP A 144 13.79 -16.73 -3.65
CA TRP A 144 14.86 -17.50 -4.31
C TRP A 144 14.30 -18.62 -5.20
N SER A 145 13.20 -19.26 -4.80
CA SER A 145 12.52 -20.32 -5.56
C SER A 145 11.92 -19.86 -6.90
N GLY A 146 11.94 -18.55 -7.19
CA GLY A 146 11.67 -18.00 -8.51
C GLY A 146 10.43 -17.11 -8.57
N ALA A 147 10.54 -16.02 -9.36
CA ALA A 147 9.51 -15.00 -9.49
C ALA A 147 8.15 -15.53 -9.96
N SER A 148 8.14 -16.62 -10.73
CA SER A 148 6.89 -17.24 -11.21
C SER A 148 6.09 -17.92 -10.09
N ALA A 149 6.77 -18.54 -9.11
CA ALA A 149 6.11 -19.16 -7.96
C ALA A 149 5.60 -18.09 -6.99
N VAL A 150 6.43 -17.09 -6.71
CA VAL A 150 6.08 -15.92 -5.89
C VAL A 150 4.83 -15.24 -6.43
N SER A 151 4.77 -14.99 -7.74
CA SER A 151 3.63 -14.32 -8.37
C SER A 151 2.31 -15.08 -8.19
N ARG A 152 2.32 -16.41 -8.30
CA ARG A 152 1.12 -17.25 -8.06
C ARG A 152 0.68 -17.20 -6.60
N ILE A 153 1.63 -17.30 -5.68
CA ILE A 153 1.36 -17.23 -4.23
C ILE A 153 0.81 -15.86 -3.85
N CYS A 154 1.42 -14.77 -4.32
CA CYS A 154 0.91 -13.42 -4.11
C CYS A 154 -0.52 -13.25 -4.64
N SER A 155 -0.85 -13.81 -5.80
CA SER A 155 -2.21 -13.73 -6.33
C SER A 155 -3.23 -14.44 -5.42
N VAL A 156 -2.88 -15.59 -4.86
CA VAL A 156 -3.76 -16.30 -3.91
C VAL A 156 -3.89 -15.50 -2.60
N LEU A 157 -2.79 -14.94 -2.09
CA LEU A 157 -2.79 -14.12 -0.88
C LEU A 157 -3.64 -12.85 -1.04
N LEU A 158 -3.60 -12.19 -2.19
CA LEU A 158 -4.45 -11.02 -2.47
C LEU A 158 -5.94 -11.37 -2.45
N ILE A 159 -6.32 -12.51 -3.04
CA ILE A 159 -7.72 -12.98 -3.00
C ILE A 159 -8.13 -13.30 -1.56
N ALA A 160 -7.27 -14.03 -0.82
CA ALA A 160 -7.54 -14.36 0.58
C ALA A 160 -7.72 -13.11 1.45
N MET A 161 -6.86 -12.11 1.27
CA MET A 161 -6.91 -10.83 1.96
C MET A 161 -8.21 -10.06 1.70
N LEU A 162 -8.72 -10.08 0.46
CA LEU A 162 -10.01 -9.46 0.12
C LEU A 162 -11.19 -10.18 0.79
N ILE A 163 -11.16 -11.52 0.82
CA ILE A 163 -12.21 -12.32 1.47
C ILE A 163 -12.22 -12.08 2.98
N THR A 164 -11.05 -12.14 3.65
CA THR A 164 -10.98 -11.90 5.09
C THR A 164 -11.36 -10.48 5.47
N PHE A 165 -11.03 -9.50 4.63
CA PHE A 165 -11.50 -8.12 4.80
C PHE A 165 -13.03 -8.04 4.80
N LEU A 166 -13.68 -8.55 3.75
CA LEU A 166 -15.14 -8.53 3.63
C LEU A 166 -15.81 -9.24 4.81
N LEU A 167 -15.26 -10.39 5.23
CA LEU A 167 -15.75 -11.12 6.39
C LEU A 167 -15.61 -10.29 7.68
N SER A 168 -14.43 -9.71 7.93
CA SER A 168 -14.16 -8.89 9.11
C SER A 168 -15.06 -7.65 9.16
N THR A 169 -15.17 -6.91 8.06
CA THR A 169 -16.04 -5.73 7.96
C THR A 169 -17.51 -6.10 8.16
N SER A 170 -17.98 -7.22 7.58
CA SER A 170 -19.35 -7.69 7.77
C SER A 170 -19.64 -8.06 9.24
N GLY A 171 -18.69 -8.70 9.93
CA GLY A 171 -18.83 -9.03 11.36
C GLY A 171 -18.86 -7.80 12.26
N LEU A 172 -18.05 -6.78 11.94
CA LEU A 172 -18.05 -5.50 12.66
C LEU A 172 -19.33 -4.70 12.42
N LEU A 173 -19.85 -4.67 11.18
CA LEU A 173 -21.10 -3.98 10.84
C LEU A 173 -22.29 -4.46 11.69
N LEU A 174 -22.35 -5.76 11.99
CA LEU A 174 -23.42 -6.37 12.80
C LEU A 174 -23.37 -5.97 14.29
N HIS A 175 -22.21 -5.53 14.79
CA HIS A 175 -22.02 -5.08 16.18
C HIS A 175 -21.99 -3.54 16.32
N LEU A 176 -22.30 -2.79 15.27
CA LEU A 176 -22.25 -1.33 15.31
C LEU A 176 -23.34 -0.75 16.20
N GLN A 177 -22.94 -0.20 17.34
CA GLN A 177 -23.77 0.67 18.16
C GLN A 177 -23.66 2.11 17.66
N LEU A 178 -24.64 2.56 16.86
CA LEU A 178 -24.72 3.92 16.31
C LEU A 178 -24.59 5.03 17.38
N GLY A 179 -25.03 4.74 18.61
CA GLY A 179 -24.89 5.65 19.75
C GLY A 179 -23.45 6.03 20.08
N ASN A 180 -22.49 5.10 19.96
CA ASN A 180 -21.08 5.38 20.27
C ASN A 180 -20.34 6.06 19.11
N LEU A 181 -20.86 5.99 17.88
CA LEU A 181 -20.22 6.59 16.70
C LEU A 181 -20.40 8.11 16.63
N LEU A 182 -21.55 8.61 17.10
CA LEU A 182 -21.92 10.02 17.03
C LEU A 182 -21.76 10.76 18.37
N THR A 183 -21.50 10.05 19.47
CA THR A 183 -21.25 10.71 20.76
C THR A 183 -19.96 11.52 20.65
N GLN A 184 -20.10 12.83 20.66
CA GLN A 184 -19.00 13.78 20.66
C GLN A 184 -18.30 13.65 22.03
N SER A 185 -17.22 12.87 22.12
CA SER A 185 -16.36 12.91 23.30
C SER A 185 -15.92 14.36 23.48
N ASN A 186 -16.33 14.99 24.59
CA ASN A 186 -16.16 16.40 24.94
C ASN A 186 -14.68 16.76 25.20
N SER A 187 -13.80 16.51 24.23
CA SER A 187 -12.34 16.65 24.34
C SER A 187 -11.74 17.16 23.02
N SER A 188 -12.48 18.02 22.31
CA SER A 188 -12.14 18.54 20.97
C SER A 188 -10.76 19.24 20.90
N LEU A 189 -10.18 19.64 22.03
CA LEU A 189 -8.86 20.30 22.07
C LEU A 189 -7.67 19.33 22.25
N SER A 190 -7.85 18.12 22.81
CA SER A 190 -6.75 17.18 23.06
C SER A 190 -6.57 16.12 21.96
N LEU A 191 -7.53 15.99 21.04
CA LEU A 191 -7.47 15.04 19.91
C LEU A 191 -6.81 15.60 18.64
N LEU A 192 -6.64 16.92 18.54
CA LEU A 192 -5.95 17.59 17.43
C LEU A 192 -4.53 17.06 17.15
N PRO A 193 -3.65 16.84 18.16
CA PRO A 193 -2.32 16.27 17.91
C PRO A 193 -2.38 14.83 17.39
N TYR A 194 -3.39 14.04 17.77
CA TYR A 194 -3.57 12.67 17.28
C TYR A 194 -4.03 12.64 15.81
N SER A 195 -4.91 13.55 15.40
CA SER A 195 -5.29 13.70 13.99
C SER A 195 -4.09 14.06 13.10
N PHE A 196 -3.21 14.96 13.56
CA PHE A 196 -1.99 15.31 12.81
C PHE A 196 -0.98 14.15 12.76
N ALA A 197 -0.87 13.35 13.83
CA ALA A 197 -0.02 12.17 13.84
C ALA A 197 -0.52 11.02 12.93
N ALA A 198 -1.84 10.97 12.68
CA ALA A 198 -2.45 9.96 11.80
C ALA A 198 -2.35 10.31 10.30
N LEU A 199 -2.19 11.59 9.94
CA LEU A 199 -2.12 12.02 8.53
C LEU A 199 -1.01 11.35 7.73
N PRO A 200 0.24 11.23 8.21
CA PRO A 200 1.29 10.47 7.51
C PRO A 200 0.91 9.01 7.29
N TYR A 201 0.17 8.42 8.23
CA TYR A 201 -0.32 7.06 8.12
C TYR A 201 -1.37 6.92 7.01
N PHE A 202 -2.28 7.87 6.90
CA PHE A 202 -3.24 7.93 5.81
C PHE A 202 -2.55 8.15 4.46
N VAL A 203 -1.58 9.06 4.39
CA VAL A 203 -0.84 9.35 3.14
C VAL A 203 -0.08 8.11 2.66
N THR A 204 0.57 7.39 3.58
CA THR A 204 1.28 6.14 3.24
C THR A 204 0.34 5.01 2.87
N ALA A 205 -0.84 4.91 3.50
CA ALA A 205 -1.84 3.90 3.16
C ALA A 205 -2.44 4.08 1.75
N PHE A 206 -2.59 5.32 1.28
CA PHE A 206 -3.13 5.60 -0.05
C PHE A 206 -2.07 5.77 -1.15
N ALA A 207 -0.77 5.68 -0.85
CA ALA A 207 0.31 5.99 -1.79
C ALA A 207 0.31 5.08 -3.04
N CYS A 208 -0.41 5.49 -4.09
CA CYS A 208 -0.52 4.78 -5.37
C CYS A 208 0.53 5.24 -6.39
N SER A 209 1.29 6.28 -6.04
CA SER A 209 2.29 6.93 -6.90
C SER A 209 3.39 5.97 -7.38
N GLY A 210 3.74 4.96 -6.59
CA GLY A 210 4.72 3.93 -6.95
C GLY A 210 4.28 2.97 -8.06
N LEU A 211 2.98 2.87 -8.34
CA LEU A 211 2.40 1.96 -9.34
C LEU A 211 2.29 2.61 -10.72
N VAL A 212 2.35 3.95 -10.81
CA VAL A 212 2.21 4.71 -12.05
C VAL A 212 3.21 4.29 -13.13
N PRO A 213 4.52 4.15 -12.86
CA PRO A 213 5.49 3.75 -13.89
C PRO A 213 5.24 2.31 -14.39
N SER A 214 4.81 1.42 -13.50
CA SER A 214 4.43 0.05 -13.84
C SER A 214 3.19 0.04 -14.74
N LEU A 215 2.19 0.88 -14.46
CA LEU A 215 1.01 1.05 -15.32
C LEU A 215 1.38 1.65 -16.68
N VAL A 216 2.26 2.66 -16.73
CA VAL A 216 2.71 3.28 -17.98
C VAL A 216 3.51 2.27 -18.83
N LYS A 217 4.32 1.41 -18.21
CA LYS A 217 5.01 0.30 -18.89
C LYS A 217 4.03 -0.77 -19.41
N TYR A 218 2.93 -1.01 -18.70
CA TYR A 218 1.94 -2.06 -19.02
C TYR A 218 0.89 -1.62 -20.05
N TYR A 219 0.40 -0.37 -19.96
CA TYR A 219 -0.64 0.20 -20.84
C TYR A 219 -0.09 1.11 -21.96
N GLY A 220 1.17 1.56 -21.89
CA GLY A 220 1.76 2.46 -22.89
C GLY A 220 1.23 3.90 -22.81
N HIS A 221 1.19 4.61 -23.96
CA HIS A 221 0.75 6.01 -24.09
C HIS A 221 -0.77 6.14 -24.31
N GLU A 222 -1.59 5.46 -23.51
CA GLU A 222 -3.04 5.72 -23.47
C GLU A 222 -3.41 6.48 -22.18
N PRO A 223 -3.13 7.81 -22.11
CA PRO A 223 -3.27 8.59 -20.87
C PRO A 223 -4.69 8.60 -20.32
N ALA A 224 -5.70 8.65 -21.20
CA ALA A 224 -7.11 8.61 -20.81
C ALA A 224 -7.46 7.29 -20.11
N ARG A 225 -6.95 6.15 -20.61
CA ARG A 225 -7.22 4.83 -20.03
C ARG A 225 -6.56 4.68 -18.66
N ILE A 226 -5.32 5.15 -18.51
CA ILE A 226 -4.59 5.13 -17.24
C ILE A 226 -5.28 6.05 -16.21
N ARG A 227 -5.73 7.24 -16.63
CA ARG A 227 -6.51 8.15 -15.77
C ARG A 227 -7.81 7.51 -15.28
N HIS A 228 -8.55 6.81 -16.15
CA HIS A 228 -9.74 6.06 -15.71
C HIS A 228 -9.39 4.93 -14.75
N CYS A 229 -8.30 4.19 -14.99
CA CYS A 229 -7.87 3.13 -14.07
C CYS A 229 -7.48 3.68 -12.68
N LEU A 230 -6.87 4.86 -12.62
CA LEU A 230 -6.48 5.53 -11.38
C LEU A 230 -7.65 6.19 -10.65
N LEU A 231 -8.70 6.59 -11.36
CA LEU A 231 -9.91 7.16 -10.75
C LEU A 231 -10.86 6.08 -10.20
N TYR A 232 -10.92 4.93 -10.86
CA TYR A 232 -11.82 3.83 -10.48
C TYR A 232 -11.16 2.78 -9.57
N GLY A 233 -9.83 2.73 -9.50
CA GLY A 233 -9.08 1.82 -8.62
C GLY A 233 -8.87 2.43 -7.25
#